data_AF-A0A7W1C6H6-F1
#
_entry.id   AF-A0A7W1C6H6-F1
#
_cell.length_a   1.000
_cell.length_b   1.000
_cell.length_c   1.000
_cell.angle_alpha   90.00
_cell.angle_beta   90.00
_cell.angle_gamma   90.00
#
_symmetry.space_group_name_H-M   'P 1'
#
loop_
_entity.id
_entity.type
_entity.pdbx_description
1 polymer ?
#
loop_
_entity_poly.entity_id
_entity_poly.type
_entity_poly.pdbx_seq_one_letter_code
_entity_poly.pdbx_strand_id
1 'polypeptide(L)'
;MRRLANAVRTALPATLLAFLAQPLQAQERTLDGFEDVAAWEAAPSDGVSLAISTGEGRAARAMRLDFDFHGGAGYAVARRALPLDLPENYRFTFWIRADAPVNNLEFKLVDSSGDNVWWVNRRGFEFPGEWRKITIARRHLEFAWGPAGG
;
A
#
# COMPACT_ATOMS: atom_id res chain seq x y z
N MET A 1 71.66 -45.90 16.69
CA MET A 1 71.07 -44.65 17.19
C MET A 1 69.82 -44.32 16.38
N ARG A 2 68.72 -43.98 17.05
CA ARG A 2 67.34 -44.02 16.54
C ARG A 2 67.03 -42.91 15.53
N ARG A 3 66.27 -43.28 14.48
CA ARG A 3 65.68 -42.39 13.47
C ARG A 3 64.61 -41.49 14.12
N LEU A 4 64.61 -40.19 13.80
CA LEU A 4 63.50 -39.28 14.06
C LEU A 4 62.80 -38.97 12.74
N ALA A 5 61.57 -39.47 12.60
CA ALA A 5 60.68 -39.14 11.49
C ALA A 5 59.93 -37.85 11.85
N ASN A 6 60.08 -36.82 11.03
CA ASN A 6 59.23 -35.62 11.09
C ASN A 6 57.89 -35.94 10.44
N ALA A 7 56.83 -36.04 11.23
CA ALA A 7 55.46 -36.11 10.74
C ALA A 7 54.98 -34.69 10.44
N VAL A 8 54.82 -34.37 9.15
CA VAL A 8 54.14 -33.14 8.70
C VAL A 8 52.65 -33.32 8.95
N ARG A 9 52.10 -32.62 9.94
CA ARG A 9 50.65 -32.51 10.17
C ARG A 9 50.10 -31.41 9.28
N THR A 10 49.52 -31.77 8.14
CA THR A 10 48.66 -30.88 7.36
C THR A 10 47.31 -30.75 8.06
N ALA A 11 47.06 -29.60 8.68
CA ALA A 11 45.73 -29.23 9.16
C ALA A 11 44.93 -28.63 8.00
N LEU A 12 43.84 -29.30 7.58
CA LEU A 12 42.88 -28.76 6.63
C LEU A 12 42.06 -27.65 7.32
N PRO A 13 41.97 -26.42 6.79
CA PRO A 13 41.07 -25.42 7.34
C PRO A 13 39.63 -25.81 7.00
N ALA A 14 38.83 -26.11 8.03
CA ALA A 14 37.39 -26.26 7.90
C ALA A 14 36.77 -24.86 7.73
N THR A 15 36.51 -24.46 6.48
CA THR A 15 35.79 -23.22 6.19
C THR A 15 34.32 -23.40 6.54
N LEU A 16 33.90 -22.87 7.69
CA LEU A 16 32.50 -22.77 8.07
C LEU A 16 31.83 -21.70 7.18
N LEU A 17 31.05 -22.10 6.17
CA LEU A 17 30.16 -21.15 5.47
C LEU A 17 29.01 -20.80 6.42
N ALA A 18 29.15 -19.70 7.15
CA ALA A 18 28.04 -19.08 7.85
C ALA A 18 27.12 -18.42 6.82
N PHE A 19 25.98 -19.05 6.52
CA PHE A 19 24.87 -18.37 5.85
C PHE A 19 24.32 -17.30 6.80
N LEU A 20 24.75 -16.06 6.61
CA LEU A 20 24.10 -14.91 7.22
C LEU A 20 22.68 -14.83 6.66
N ALA A 21 21.68 -15.25 7.44
CA ALA A 21 20.29 -14.98 7.14
C ALA A 21 20.11 -13.46 7.10
N GLN A 22 20.02 -12.89 5.89
CA GLN A 22 19.72 -11.49 5.75
C GLN A 22 18.28 -11.26 6.23
N PRO A 23 18.05 -10.32 7.15
CA PRO A 23 16.69 -9.99 7.55
C PRO A 23 15.94 -9.49 6.31
N LEU A 24 14.75 -10.05 6.05
CA LEU A 24 13.82 -9.50 5.07
C LEU A 24 13.36 -8.13 5.58
N GLN A 25 14.10 -7.07 5.23
CA GLN A 25 13.65 -5.71 5.46
C GLN A 25 12.56 -5.39 4.44
N ALA A 26 11.37 -5.06 4.93
CA ALA A 26 10.34 -4.47 4.08
C ALA A 26 10.86 -3.14 3.56
N GLN A 27 10.89 -2.97 2.23
CA GLN A 27 11.25 -1.71 1.61
C GLN A 27 10.10 -0.71 1.83
N GLU A 28 10.23 0.15 2.85
CA GLU A 28 9.28 1.23 3.06
C GLU A 28 9.51 2.30 1.98
N ARG A 29 8.52 2.48 1.10
CA ARG A 29 8.52 3.49 0.05
C ARG A 29 7.29 4.38 0.23
N THR A 30 7.52 5.66 0.47
CA THR A 30 6.46 6.67 0.40
C THR A 30 6.02 6.83 -1.05
N LEU A 31 4.73 6.63 -1.31
CA LEU A 31 4.14 6.80 -2.64
C LEU A 31 3.67 8.24 -2.88
N ASP A 32 3.13 8.86 -1.84
CA ASP A 32 2.73 10.26 -1.85
C ASP A 32 2.72 10.82 -0.42
N GLY A 33 3.29 12.02 -0.24
CA GLY A 33 3.24 12.77 1.00
C GLY A 33 2.13 13.82 1.05
N PHE A 34 1.46 14.05 -0.09
CA PHE A 34 0.40 15.04 -0.29
C PHE A 34 0.82 16.50 -0.05
N GLU A 35 2.09 16.82 -0.28
CA GLU A 35 2.55 18.22 -0.33
C GLU A 35 1.83 18.99 -1.44
N ASP A 36 1.54 18.30 -2.54
CA ASP A 36 0.66 18.74 -3.63
C ASP A 36 -0.25 17.56 -4.03
N VAL A 37 -1.50 17.88 -4.36
CA VAL A 37 -2.53 16.91 -4.77
C VAL A 37 -2.93 17.06 -6.24
N ALA A 38 -2.26 17.93 -7.01
CA ALA A 38 -2.60 18.18 -8.41
C ALA A 38 -2.55 16.93 -9.33
N ALA A 39 -1.77 15.91 -8.95
CA ALA A 39 -1.71 14.64 -9.68
C ALA A 39 -2.87 13.67 -9.35
N TRP A 40 -3.72 14.02 -8.39
CA TRP A 40 -4.93 13.28 -8.05
C TRP A 40 -6.14 13.88 -8.76
N GLU A 41 -6.96 13.01 -9.32
CA GLU A 41 -8.18 13.37 -10.02
C GLU A 41 -9.40 13.00 -9.19
N ALA A 42 -10.37 13.91 -9.13
CA ALA A 42 -11.70 13.63 -8.59
C ALA A 42 -12.54 12.91 -9.66
N ALA A 43 -12.98 11.69 -9.36
CA ALA A 43 -13.81 10.87 -10.23
C ALA A 43 -15.07 10.39 -9.47
N PRO A 44 -16.01 11.29 -9.14
CA PRO A 44 -17.28 10.89 -8.54
C PRO A 44 -18.22 10.26 -9.58
N SER A 45 -19.21 9.50 -9.11
CA SER A 45 -20.35 9.09 -9.95
C SER A 45 -21.29 10.26 -10.22
N ASP A 46 -22.17 10.10 -11.22
CA ASP A 46 -23.24 11.07 -11.50
C ASP A 46 -24.06 11.36 -10.23
N GLY A 47 -24.34 12.65 -9.99
CA GLY A 47 -25.08 13.10 -8.81
C GLY A 47 -24.28 13.17 -7.50
N VAL A 48 -22.98 12.85 -7.52
CA VAL A 48 -22.07 12.99 -6.37
C VAL A 48 -21.07 14.12 -6.62
N SER A 49 -20.83 14.96 -5.61
CA SER A 49 -19.79 15.98 -5.63
C SER A 49 -18.56 15.51 -4.88
N LEU A 50 -17.37 15.77 -5.43
CA LEU A 50 -16.08 15.55 -4.78
C LEU A 50 -15.12 16.67 -5.13
N ALA A 51 -14.59 17.34 -4.12
CA ALA A 51 -13.47 18.26 -4.25
C ALA A 51 -12.23 17.68 -3.57
N ILE A 52 -11.09 17.78 -4.26
CA ILE A 52 -9.77 17.40 -3.74
C ILE A 52 -9.00 18.68 -3.44
N SER A 53 -8.46 18.78 -2.23
CA SER A 53 -7.61 19.89 -1.83
C SER A 53 -6.52 19.43 -0.87
N THR A 54 -5.55 20.31 -0.60
CA THR A 54 -4.54 20.03 0.42
C THR A 54 -5.00 20.53 1.79
N GLY A 55 -5.07 19.64 2.77
CA GLY A 55 -5.46 19.93 4.15
C GLY A 55 -4.32 19.77 5.17
N GLU A 56 -4.67 19.88 6.44
CA GLU A 56 -3.81 19.57 7.58
C GLU A 56 -3.63 18.04 7.68
N GLY A 57 -2.38 17.59 7.65
CA GLY A 57 -2.00 16.19 7.79
C GLY A 57 -1.55 15.83 9.21
N ARG A 58 -1.20 14.56 9.41
CA ARG A 58 -0.70 14.04 10.70
C ARG A 58 0.68 14.59 11.08
N ALA A 59 1.54 14.83 10.09
CA ALA A 59 2.92 15.30 10.29
C ALA A 59 3.22 16.55 9.46
N ALA A 60 2.71 16.59 8.23
CA ALA A 60 2.78 17.73 7.34
C ALA A 60 1.40 17.92 6.67
N ARG A 61 1.33 17.78 5.35
CA ARG A 61 0.09 17.94 4.60
C ARG A 61 -0.64 16.61 4.39
N ALA A 62 -1.90 16.69 3.99
CA ALA A 62 -2.71 15.55 3.59
C ALA A 62 -3.64 15.93 2.45
N MET A 63 -4.05 14.94 1.66
CA MET A 63 -5.16 15.11 0.75
C MET A 63 -6.47 15.16 1.55
N ARG A 64 -7.23 16.24 1.35
CA ARG A 64 -8.57 16.42 1.87
C ARG A 64 -9.57 16.11 0.76
N LEU A 65 -10.57 15.30 1.10
CA LEU A 65 -11.70 14.97 0.24
C LEU A 65 -12.95 15.58 0.86
N ASP A 66 -13.52 16.58 0.20
CA ASP A 66 -14.83 17.13 0.55
C ASP A 66 -15.85 16.52 -0.42
N PHE A 67 -16.76 15.70 0.09
CA PHE A 67 -17.73 14.99 -0.74
C PHE A 67 -19.16 15.20 -0.26
N ASP A 68 -20.11 15.16 -1.20
CA ASP A 68 -21.54 15.19 -0.94
C ASP A 68 -22.25 14.23 -1.90
N PHE A 69 -23.00 13.29 -1.35
CA PHE A 69 -23.79 12.32 -2.11
C PHE A 69 -25.18 12.85 -2.49
N HIS A 70 -25.56 14.03 -2.00
CA HIS A 70 -26.86 14.67 -2.26
C HIS A 70 -28.06 13.77 -1.92
N GLY A 71 -27.88 12.89 -0.93
CA GLY A 71 -28.88 11.88 -0.52
C GLY A 71 -29.01 10.68 -1.46
N GLY A 72 -28.25 10.63 -2.55
CA GLY A 72 -28.23 9.54 -3.53
C GLY A 72 -27.23 8.42 -3.20
N ALA A 73 -27.26 7.38 -4.03
CA ALA A 73 -26.22 6.34 -4.06
C ALA A 73 -25.11 6.74 -5.04
N GLY A 74 -23.91 6.19 -4.88
CA GLY A 74 -22.80 6.48 -5.78
C GLY A 74 -21.44 6.24 -5.15
N TYR A 75 -20.42 6.89 -5.71
CA TYR A 75 -19.08 6.90 -5.15
C TYR A 75 -18.41 8.26 -5.32
N ALA A 76 -17.52 8.60 -4.39
CA ALA A 76 -16.60 9.74 -4.45
C ALA A 76 -15.17 9.20 -4.39
N VAL A 77 -14.52 9.08 -5.54
CA VAL A 77 -13.18 8.47 -5.66
C VAL A 77 -12.14 9.51 -6.05
N ALA A 78 -11.05 9.58 -5.28
CA ALA A 78 -9.81 10.20 -5.73
C ALA A 78 -8.93 9.13 -6.39
N ARG A 79 -8.45 9.40 -7.61
CA ARG A 79 -7.63 8.45 -8.38
C ARG A 79 -6.32 9.08 -8.83
N ARG A 80 -5.27 8.28 -8.91
CA ARG A 80 -3.96 8.68 -9.45
C ARG A 80 -3.27 7.49 -10.09
N ALA A 81 -2.69 7.70 -11.27
CA ALA A 81 -1.78 6.74 -11.88
C ALA A 81 -0.42 6.76 -11.16
N LEU A 82 0.07 5.58 -10.78
CA LEU A 82 1.37 5.41 -10.12
C LEU A 82 2.21 4.38 -10.90
N PRO A 83 3.45 4.70 -11.29
CA PRO A 83 4.33 3.74 -11.95
C PRO A 83 4.90 2.75 -10.92
N LEU A 84 4.12 1.73 -10.60
CA LEU A 84 4.44 0.73 -9.58
C LEU A 84 4.45 -0.67 -10.17
N ASP A 85 5.62 -1.29 -10.15
CA ASP A 85 5.75 -2.74 -10.25
C ASP A 85 5.59 -3.33 -8.85
N LEU A 86 4.44 -3.95 -8.59
CA LEU A 86 4.16 -4.54 -7.27
C LEU A 86 4.88 -5.88 -7.14
N PRO A 87 5.69 -6.08 -6.07
CA PRO A 87 6.35 -7.36 -5.83
C PRO A 87 5.33 -8.44 -5.46
N GLU A 88 5.78 -9.69 -5.35
CA GLU A 88 4.90 -10.79 -4.94
C GLU A 88 4.23 -10.55 -3.58
N ASN A 89 4.89 -9.87 -2.64
CA ASN A 89 4.32 -9.55 -1.34
C ASN A 89 4.49 -8.06 -1.03
N TYR A 90 3.38 -7.37 -0.79
CA TYR A 90 3.35 -5.94 -0.50
C TYR A 90 2.25 -5.58 0.49
N ARG A 91 2.37 -4.37 1.04
CA ARG A 91 1.32 -3.72 1.84
C ARG A 91 1.24 -2.25 1.47
N PHE A 92 0.02 -1.76 1.27
CA PHE A 92 -0.26 -0.33 1.24
C PHE A 92 -0.62 0.13 2.64
N THR A 93 -0.08 1.28 3.06
CA THR A 93 -0.49 1.92 4.31
C THR A 93 -0.75 3.39 4.08
N PHE A 94 -1.76 3.93 4.75
CA PHE A 94 -2.09 5.34 4.74
C PHE A 94 -2.73 5.73 6.06
N TRP A 95 -2.67 7.01 6.40
CA TRP A 95 -3.36 7.56 7.56
C TRP A 95 -4.68 8.18 7.11
N ILE A 96 -5.74 7.97 7.88
CA ILE A 96 -7.05 8.57 7.63
C ILE A 96 -7.65 9.12 8.92
N ARG A 97 -8.32 10.25 8.81
CA ARG A 97 -9.31 10.76 9.76
C ARG A 97 -10.44 11.40 8.95
N ALA A 98 -11.66 11.44 9.47
CA ALA A 98 -12.72 12.22 8.86
C ALA A 98 -13.77 12.65 9.89
N ASP A 99 -14.41 13.78 9.60
CA ASP A 99 -15.73 14.11 10.11
C ASP A 99 -16.74 13.75 9.01
N ALA A 100 -17.23 12.52 9.03
CA ALA A 100 -18.09 11.95 8.00
C ALA A 100 -19.01 10.87 8.58
N PRO A 101 -20.23 10.69 8.03
CA PRO A 101 -21.11 9.60 8.44
C PRO A 101 -20.50 8.23 8.08
N VAL A 102 -21.02 7.18 8.72
CA VAL A 102 -20.69 5.80 8.37
C VAL A 102 -20.97 5.56 6.89
N ASN A 103 -19.96 5.07 6.17
CA ASN A 103 -20.06 4.78 4.74
C ASN A 103 -19.11 3.64 4.36
N ASN A 104 -19.17 3.16 3.13
CA ASN A 104 -18.22 2.16 2.65
C ASN A 104 -16.86 2.84 2.35
N LEU A 105 -15.78 2.24 2.82
CA LEU A 105 -14.41 2.64 2.44
C LEU A 105 -13.85 1.62 1.46
N GLU A 106 -13.63 2.07 0.23
CA GLU A 106 -13.04 1.25 -0.84
C GLU A 106 -11.59 1.67 -1.12
N PHE A 107 -10.74 0.69 -1.37
CA PHE A 107 -9.40 0.88 -1.94
C PHE A 107 -9.31 0.02 -3.19
N LYS A 108 -8.92 0.61 -4.32
CA LYS A 108 -8.87 -0.05 -5.62
C LYS A 108 -7.47 0.01 -6.20
N LEU A 109 -7.04 -1.11 -6.78
CA LEU A 109 -5.91 -1.17 -7.68
C LEU A 109 -6.45 -1.45 -9.07
N VAL A 110 -6.08 -0.60 -10.02
CA VAL A 110 -6.37 -0.76 -11.43
C VAL A 110 -5.04 -1.03 -12.13
N ASP A 111 -4.99 -2.04 -12.98
CA ASP A 111 -3.78 -2.31 -13.75
C ASP A 111 -3.53 -1.26 -14.84
N SER A 112 -2.43 -1.42 -15.57
CA SER A 112 -2.05 -0.49 -16.62
C SER A 112 -2.98 -0.47 -17.84
N SER A 113 -3.83 -1.50 -18.03
CA SER A 113 -4.83 -1.47 -19.12
C SER A 113 -6.02 -0.59 -18.74
N GLY A 114 -6.30 -0.48 -17.44
CA GLY A 114 -7.47 0.24 -16.94
C GLY A 114 -8.69 -0.66 -16.74
N ASP A 115 -8.61 -1.94 -17.15
CA ASP A 115 -9.77 -2.83 -17.24
C ASP A 115 -9.88 -3.79 -16.06
N ASN A 116 -8.74 -4.18 -15.47
CA ASN A 116 -8.72 -5.11 -14.35
C ASN A 116 -8.64 -4.36 -13.03
N VAL A 117 -9.56 -4.69 -12.13
CA VAL A 117 -9.68 -4.04 -10.82
C VAL A 117 -9.62 -5.08 -9.71
N TRP A 118 -8.78 -4.79 -8.72
CA TRP A 118 -8.77 -5.46 -7.43
C TRP A 118 -9.17 -4.47 -6.36
N TRP A 119 -9.88 -4.93 -5.34
CA TRP A 119 -10.38 -4.03 -4.30
C TRP A 119 -10.34 -4.61 -2.89
N VAL A 120 -10.38 -3.70 -1.93
CA VAL A 120 -10.84 -3.95 -0.57
C VAL A 120 -12.09 -3.10 -0.38
N ASN A 121 -13.20 -3.72 -0.02
CA ASN A 121 -14.44 -3.02 0.31
C ASN A 121 -14.77 -3.20 1.80
N ARG A 122 -14.59 -2.14 2.59
CA ARG A 122 -14.97 -2.13 4.02
C ARG A 122 -16.35 -1.51 4.15
N ARG A 123 -17.36 -2.37 4.20
CA ARG A 123 -18.75 -1.92 4.34
C ARG A 123 -19.02 -1.37 5.73
N GLY A 124 -19.82 -0.31 5.80
CA GLY A 124 -20.19 0.33 7.08
C GLY A 124 -18.98 0.79 7.88
N PHE A 125 -17.97 1.34 7.20
CA PHE A 125 -16.77 1.85 7.84
C PHE A 125 -17.08 3.11 8.64
N GLU A 126 -16.86 3.01 9.95
CA GLU A 126 -16.90 4.16 10.86
C GLU A 126 -15.59 4.94 10.75
N PHE A 127 -15.65 6.14 10.15
CA PHE A 127 -14.46 6.96 10.01
C PHE A 127 -13.96 7.45 11.37
N PRO A 128 -12.65 7.34 11.65
CA PRO A 128 -12.11 7.77 12.92
C PRO A 128 -11.97 9.31 12.93
N GLY A 129 -12.36 9.94 14.04
CA GLY A 129 -12.12 11.38 14.25
C GLY A 129 -10.64 11.74 14.43
N GLU A 130 -9.86 10.80 14.98
CA GLU A 130 -8.41 10.89 15.12
C GLU A 130 -7.68 10.11 14.01
N TRP A 131 -6.45 10.52 13.69
CA TRP A 131 -5.63 9.85 12.69
C TRP A 131 -5.42 8.37 13.02
N ARG A 132 -5.90 7.49 12.12
CA ARG A 132 -5.71 6.04 12.20
C ARG A 132 -4.94 5.53 11.00
N LYS A 133 -3.94 4.67 11.25
CA LYS A 133 -3.22 3.98 10.16
C LYS A 133 -4.06 2.82 9.64
N ILE A 134 -4.28 2.81 8.34
CA ILE A 134 -4.87 1.71 7.61
C ILE A 134 -3.74 0.92 6.95
N THR A 135 -3.83 -0.41 7.02
CA THR A 135 -2.93 -1.33 6.31
C THR A 135 -3.75 -2.27 5.43
N ILE A 136 -3.38 -2.36 4.17
CA ILE A 136 -3.96 -3.27 3.18
C ILE A 136 -2.84 -4.19 2.68
N ALA A 137 -2.93 -5.47 3.00
CA ALA A 137 -2.00 -6.47 2.50
C ALA A 137 -2.48 -7.01 1.16
N ARG A 138 -1.55 -7.51 0.32
CA ARG A 138 -1.88 -8.20 -0.95
C ARG A 138 -3.06 -9.16 -0.80
N ARG A 139 -3.05 -10.03 0.22
CA ARG A 139 -4.11 -11.03 0.47
C ARG A 139 -5.51 -10.46 0.82
N HIS A 140 -5.62 -9.17 1.13
CA HIS A 140 -6.92 -8.55 1.38
C HIS A 140 -7.57 -8.07 0.08
N LEU A 141 -6.80 -7.91 -0.99
CA LEU A 141 -7.29 -7.47 -2.28
C LEU A 141 -7.95 -8.65 -3.00
N GLU A 142 -9.22 -8.48 -3.32
CA GLU A 142 -10.01 -9.43 -4.09
C GLU A 142 -10.12 -8.94 -5.52
N PHE A 143 -10.10 -9.86 -6.50
CA PHE A 143 -10.43 -9.51 -7.87
C PHE A 143 -11.90 -9.07 -7.92
N ALA A 144 -12.14 -7.86 -8.43
CA ALA A 144 -13.46 -7.28 -8.48
C ALA A 144 -14.09 -7.53 -9.86
N TRP A 145 -13.41 -7.09 -10.93
CA TRP A 145 -13.84 -7.30 -12.32
C TRP A 145 -12.68 -7.06 -13.29
N GLY A 146 -12.87 -7.50 -14.53
CA GLY A 146 -11.94 -7.30 -15.65
C GLY A 146 -11.79 -8.53 -16.53
N PRO A 147 -11.15 -8.39 -17.70
CA PRO A 147 -10.94 -9.50 -18.65
C PRO A 147 -9.98 -10.58 -18.16
N ALA A 148 -9.13 -10.30 -17.17
CA ALA A 148 -8.17 -11.28 -16.66
C ALA A 148 -8.86 -12.51 -16.02
N GLY A 149 -10.09 -12.34 -15.51
CA GLY A 149 -10.75 -13.34 -14.67
C GLY A 149 -10.04 -13.48 -13.32
N GLY A 150 -10.81 -13.53 -12.24
CA GLY A 150 -10.26 -13.72 -10.89
C GLY A 150 -9.73 -15.12 -10.66
#